data_AF-A0AAU9SPJ3-F1
#
_entry.id   AF-A0AAU9SPJ3-F1
#
_cell.length_a   1.000
_cell.length_b   1.000
_cell.length_c   1.000
_cell.angle_alpha   90.00
_cell.angle_beta   90.00
_cell.angle_gamma   90.00
#
_symmetry.space_group_name_H-M   'P 1'
#
loop_
_entity.id
_entity.type
_entity.pdbx_description
1 polymer ?
#
loop_
_entity_poly.entity_id
_entity_poly.type
_entity_poly.pdbx_seq_one_letter_code
_entity_poly.pdbx_strand_id
1 'polypeptide(L)'
;MEVDKWGFYHCNGSDPIVAFDNGNSTFQLDRPGLFYFISGSNPHCTSGQRLIVEVMHIHMHLQHNASMPPSMSPLSASPSASASPSSLHLPAFAAFFLALFCFQP
;
A
#
# COMPACT_ATOMS: atom_id res chain seq x y z
N MET A 1 -15.13 -16.18 -7.34
CA MET A 1 -16.49 -15.92 -6.81
C MET A 1 -16.36 -15.17 -5.50
N GLU A 2 -17.31 -14.30 -5.18
CA GLU A 2 -17.44 -13.65 -3.88
C GLU A 2 -18.24 -14.55 -2.92
N VAL A 3 -17.76 -14.66 -1.69
CA VAL A 3 -18.37 -15.44 -0.60
C VAL A 3 -18.38 -14.62 0.68
N ASP A 4 -19.10 -15.11 1.69
CA ASP A 4 -19.00 -14.56 3.02
C ASP A 4 -17.69 -14.99 3.73
N LYS A 5 -17.47 -14.46 4.93
CA LYS A 5 -16.30 -14.79 5.75
C LYS A 5 -16.20 -16.29 6.02
N TRP A 6 -17.32 -16.98 6.27
CA TRP A 6 -17.31 -18.41 6.54
C TRP A 6 -16.88 -19.21 5.30
N GLY A 7 -17.44 -18.87 4.14
CA GLY A 7 -17.09 -19.47 2.85
C GLY A 7 -15.60 -19.33 2.52
N PHE A 8 -14.99 -18.20 2.82
CA PHE A 8 -13.56 -17.99 2.60
C PHE A 8 -12.65 -18.92 3.43
N TYR A 9 -12.93 -19.06 4.72
CA TYR A 9 -12.09 -19.86 5.61
C TYR A 9 -12.24 -21.35 5.36
N HIS A 10 -13.43 -21.79 4.96
CA HIS A 10 -13.76 -23.20 4.76
C HIS A 10 -13.79 -23.63 3.29
N CYS A 11 -13.44 -22.72 2.37
CA CYS A 11 -13.59 -22.93 0.94
C CYS A 11 -15.01 -23.38 0.53
N ASN A 12 -16.03 -22.90 1.25
CA ASN A 12 -17.42 -23.21 0.94
C ASN A 12 -17.92 -22.25 -0.15
N GLY A 13 -18.05 -22.78 -1.37
CA GLY A 13 -18.62 -22.10 -2.53
C GLY A 13 -20.03 -22.56 -2.89
N SER A 14 -20.77 -23.17 -1.95
CA SER A 14 -22.12 -23.71 -2.22
C SER A 14 -23.14 -22.60 -2.46
N ASP A 15 -23.01 -21.49 -1.72
CA ASP A 15 -23.89 -20.33 -1.78
C ASP A 15 -23.05 -19.04 -1.97
N PRO A 16 -22.50 -18.80 -3.18
CA PRO A 16 -21.77 -17.57 -3.45
C PRO A 16 -22.68 -16.35 -3.42
N ILE A 17 -22.11 -15.22 -3.01
CA ILE A 17 -22.74 -13.90 -3.19
C ILE A 17 -22.76 -13.55 -4.68
N VAL A 18 -21.62 -13.77 -5.36
CA VAL A 18 -21.46 -13.59 -6.81
C VAL A 18 -20.54 -14.67 -7.38
N ALA A 19 -20.93 -15.33 -8.46
CA ALA A 19 -20.10 -16.29 -9.18
C ALA A 19 -19.76 -15.80 -10.59
N PHE A 20 -18.60 -16.23 -11.10
CA PHE A 20 -18.11 -15.90 -12.43
C PHE A 20 -17.55 -17.15 -13.11
N ASP A 21 -17.77 -17.30 -14.41
CA ASP A 21 -17.48 -18.51 -15.19
C ASP A 21 -16.63 -18.27 -16.45
N ASN A 22 -16.27 -17.01 -16.73
CA ASN A 22 -15.78 -16.56 -18.04
C ASN A 22 -14.25 -16.48 -18.14
N GLY A 23 -13.52 -16.77 -17.06
CA GLY A 23 -12.04 -16.66 -16.99
C GLY A 23 -11.50 -15.22 -17.01
N ASN A 24 -12.32 -14.23 -17.35
CA ASN A 24 -12.04 -12.80 -17.22
C ASN A 24 -13.30 -12.11 -16.69
N SER A 25 -13.22 -11.55 -15.48
CA SER A 25 -14.38 -11.04 -14.76
C SER A 25 -14.03 -9.72 -14.09
N THR A 26 -14.98 -8.78 -14.12
CA THR A 26 -14.86 -7.48 -13.45
C THR A 26 -15.79 -7.47 -12.26
N PHE A 27 -15.25 -7.15 -11.08
CA PHE A 27 -16.01 -6.97 -9.84
C PHE A 27 -15.92 -5.50 -9.40
N GLN A 28 -17.05 -4.85 -9.16
CA GLN A 28 -17.07 -3.47 -8.66
C GLN A 28 -17.04 -3.45 -7.14
N LEU A 29 -16.07 -2.72 -6.58
CA LEU A 29 -15.92 -2.50 -5.15
C LEU A 29 -16.68 -1.23 -4.76
N ASP A 30 -17.99 -1.37 -4.59
CA ASP A 30 -18.94 -0.27 -4.42
C ASP A 30 -19.09 0.19 -2.96
N ARG A 31 -18.58 -0.61 -2.01
CA ARG A 31 -18.70 -0.34 -0.58
C ARG A 31 -17.35 -0.47 0.10
N PRO A 32 -17.08 0.33 1.14
CA PRO A 32 -15.93 0.11 1.98
C PRO A 32 -16.10 -1.16 2.84
N GLY A 33 -14.99 -1.78 3.22
CA GLY A 33 -14.95 -3.00 4.01
C GLY A 33 -14.25 -4.17 3.32
N LEU A 34 -14.42 -5.36 3.91
CA LEU A 34 -13.78 -6.59 3.43
C LEU A 34 -14.67 -7.33 2.44
N PHE A 35 -14.09 -7.68 1.29
CA PHE A 35 -14.66 -8.61 0.32
C PHE A 35 -13.83 -9.89 0.33
N TYR A 36 -14.50 -11.04 0.31
CA TYR A 36 -13.86 -12.33 0.33
C TYR A 36 -14.10 -13.05 -0.98
N PHE A 37 -13.03 -13.50 -1.61
CA PHE A 37 -13.07 -14.22 -2.87
C PHE A 37 -12.40 -15.58 -2.75
N ILE A 38 -13.02 -16.59 -3.37
CA ILE A 38 -12.43 -17.91 -3.56
C ILE A 38 -12.53 -18.32 -5.03
N SER A 39 -11.74 -19.30 -5.43
CA SER A 39 -11.97 -20.02 -6.69
C SER A 39 -13.20 -20.92 -6.59
N GLY A 40 -13.88 -21.15 -7.71
CA GLY A 40 -15.01 -22.09 -7.78
C GLY A 40 -14.60 -23.57 -7.65
N SER A 41 -13.30 -23.84 -7.62
CA SER A 41 -12.74 -25.18 -7.46
C SER A 41 -12.25 -25.35 -6.02
N ASN A 42 -12.89 -26.23 -5.27
CA ASN A 42 -12.50 -26.56 -3.91
C ASN A 42 -11.00 -26.91 -3.75
N PRO A 43 -10.38 -27.75 -4.62
CA PRO A 43 -8.95 -28.02 -4.49
C PRO A 43 -8.10 -26.76 -4.70
N HIS A 44 -8.43 -25.89 -5.66
CA HIS A 44 -7.67 -24.65 -5.86
C HIS A 44 -7.81 -23.68 -4.69
N CYS A 45 -9.01 -23.54 -4.12
CA CYS A 45 -9.22 -22.70 -2.93
C CYS A 45 -8.37 -23.20 -1.76
N THR A 46 -8.38 -24.52 -1.52
CA THR A 46 -7.62 -25.16 -0.44
C THR A 46 -6.11 -25.03 -0.67
N SER A 47 -5.67 -25.03 -1.94
CA SER A 47 -4.29 -24.73 -2.33
C SER A 47 -3.93 -23.24 -2.32
N GLY A 48 -4.81 -22.36 -1.85
CA GLY A 48 -4.52 -20.93 -1.64
C GLY A 48 -5.04 -19.99 -2.73
N GLN A 49 -5.80 -20.47 -3.73
CA GLN A 49 -6.46 -19.61 -4.70
C GLN A 49 -7.71 -18.96 -4.10
N ARG A 50 -7.47 -17.97 -3.23
CA ARG A 50 -8.44 -17.14 -2.53
C ARG A 50 -7.84 -15.76 -2.23
N LEU A 51 -8.66 -14.73 -2.19
CA LEU A 51 -8.24 -13.33 -2.04
C LEU A 51 -9.16 -12.60 -1.05
N ILE A 52 -8.58 -11.75 -0.20
CA ILE A 52 -9.32 -10.77 0.60
C ILE A 52 -8.99 -9.39 0.05
N VAL A 53 -10.02 -8.56 -0.16
CA VAL A 53 -9.85 -7.16 -0.57
C VAL A 53 -10.43 -6.27 0.51
N GLU A 54 -9.61 -5.38 1.07
CA GLU A 54 -10.05 -4.34 1.99
C GLU A 54 -10.21 -3.02 1.24
N VAL A 55 -11.45 -2.56 1.13
CA VAL A 55 -11.80 -1.29 0.50
C VAL A 55 -11.82 -0.21 1.57
N MET A 56 -10.89 0.74 1.47
CA MET A 56 -10.82 1.85 2.42
C MET A 56 -12.01 2.80 2.24
N HIS A 57 -12.47 3.38 3.35
CA HIS A 57 -13.38 4.52 3.28
C HIS A 57 -12.64 5.74 2.72
N ILE A 58 -13.28 6.44 1.78
CA ILE A 58 -12.76 7.71 1.28
C ILE A 58 -12.98 8.75 2.39
N HIS A 59 -11.94 9.06 3.15
CA HIS A 59 -11.95 10.24 3.99
C HIS A 59 -11.76 11.45 3.07
N MET A 60 -12.87 12.07 2.66
CA MET A 60 -12.83 13.38 2.03
C MET A 60 -12.25 14.35 3.05
N HIS A 61 -10.93 14.56 2.98
CA HIS A 61 -10.28 15.66 3.66
C HIS A 61 -10.77 16.91 2.94
N LEU A 62 -11.93 17.43 3.34
CA LEU A 62 -12.35 18.77 3.00
C LEU A 62 -11.18 19.64 3.43
N GLN A 63 -10.38 20.10 2.48
CA GLN A 63 -9.41 21.14 2.72
C GLN A 63 -10.23 22.32 3.22
N HIS A 64 -10.21 22.53 4.53
CA HIS A 64 -10.76 23.71 5.12
C HIS A 64 -10.06 24.87 4.43
N ASN A 65 -10.84 25.60 3.63
CA ASN A 65 -10.42 26.69 2.79
C ASN A 65 -9.42 27.57 3.55
N ALA A 66 -8.28 27.84 2.91
CA ALA A 66 -7.14 28.57 3.47
C ALA A 66 -7.58 29.79 4.28
N SER A 67 -7.31 29.78 5.59
CA SER A 67 -7.32 31.00 6.40
C SER A 67 -5.86 31.44 6.55
N MET A 68 -5.59 32.62 6.00
CA MET A 68 -4.30 33.31 5.87
C MET A 68 -3.40 33.16 7.12
N PRO A 69 -2.07 32.97 6.97
CA PRO A 69 -1.17 33.05 8.11
C PRO A 69 -1.23 34.48 8.72
N PRO A 70 -1.20 34.64 10.06
CA PRO A 70 -1.06 35.96 10.66
C PRO A 70 0.28 36.57 10.22
N SER A 71 0.23 37.81 9.74
CA SER A 71 1.40 38.61 9.38
C SER A 71 2.30 38.78 10.61
N MET A 72 3.51 38.25 10.58
CA MET A 72 4.54 38.55 11.58
C MET A 72 5.29 39.81 11.15
N SER A 73 5.11 40.90 11.89
CA SER A 73 5.91 42.12 11.72
C SER A 73 7.39 41.87 12.06
N PRO A 74 8.35 42.49 11.35
CA PRO A 74 9.77 42.25 11.57
C PRO A 74 10.29 43.02 12.80
N LEU A 75 10.97 42.32 13.70
CA LEU A 75 11.87 42.93 14.68
C LEU A 75 13.30 42.83 14.14
N SER A 76 13.84 43.97 13.72
CA SER A 76 15.25 44.14 13.37
C SER A 76 16.13 44.18 14.63
N ALA A 77 17.15 43.32 14.70
CA ALA A 77 18.57 43.70 14.86
C ALA A 77 19.48 42.46 15.04
N SER A 78 20.48 42.36 14.16
CA SER A 78 21.67 41.48 14.11
C SER A 78 22.73 41.90 15.18
N PRO A 79 23.95 41.31 15.35
CA PRO A 79 24.61 40.22 14.60
C PRO A 79 25.45 39.19 15.42
N SER A 80 25.98 38.20 14.67
CA SER A 80 27.27 37.50 14.80
C SER A 80 27.57 36.53 15.96
N ALA A 81 27.78 35.26 15.60
CA ALA A 81 29.10 34.63 15.72
C ALA A 81 29.23 33.43 14.76
N SER A 82 30.29 33.49 13.96
CA SER A 82 30.80 32.54 12.99
C SER A 82 31.55 31.37 13.62
N ALA A 83 31.44 30.15 13.05
CA ALA A 83 32.56 29.29 12.63
C ALA A 83 32.08 27.88 12.21
N SER A 84 32.43 27.50 10.98
CA SER A 84 32.33 26.16 10.34
C SER A 84 33.39 25.16 10.89
N PRO A 85 33.72 24.01 10.26
CA PRO A 85 33.02 23.16 9.27
C PRO A 85 33.08 21.61 9.59
N SER A 86 32.43 20.83 8.71
CA SER A 86 32.77 19.47 8.26
C SER A 86 32.67 18.25 9.20
N SER A 87 31.87 17.26 8.77
CA SER A 87 32.36 15.89 8.57
C SER A 87 31.46 15.13 7.60
N LEU A 88 32.10 14.62 6.54
CA LEU A 88 31.57 13.71 5.54
C LEU A 88 31.05 12.41 6.16
N HIS A 89 29.91 11.92 5.68
CA HIS A 89 29.67 10.47 5.63
C HIS A 89 28.98 10.12 4.31
N LEU A 90 29.78 9.62 3.36
CA LEU A 90 29.29 8.97 2.15
C LEU A 90 28.64 7.61 2.53
N PRO A 91 27.55 7.19 1.88
CA PRO A 91 27.03 5.83 2.04
C PRO A 91 27.90 4.85 1.23
N ALA A 92 28.88 4.24 1.89
CA ALA A 92 29.67 3.15 1.31
C ALA A 92 28.93 1.79 1.43
N PHE A 93 27.77 1.66 0.79
CA PHE A 93 27.12 0.35 0.56
C PHE A 93 26.58 0.20 -0.87
N ALA A 94 27.15 0.95 -1.83
CA ALA A 94 26.85 0.81 -3.26
C ALA A 94 28.02 0.18 -4.04
N ALA A 95 28.80 -0.71 -3.41
CA ALA A 95 29.96 -1.34 -4.04
C ALA A 95 30.08 -2.85 -3.80
N PHE A 96 28.98 -3.57 -3.55
CA PHE A 96 29.00 -5.04 -3.47
C PHE A 96 28.27 -5.77 -4.62
N PHE A 97 27.70 -5.02 -5.57
CA PHE A 97 27.02 -5.61 -6.74
C PHE A 97 27.88 -5.72 -8.02
N LEU A 98 29.13 -5.25 -8.01
CA LEU A 98 30.01 -5.30 -9.20
C LEU A 98 31.36 -5.99 -8.97
N ALA A 99 31.47 -6.86 -7.95
CA ALA A 99 32.72 -7.57 -7.65
C ALA A 99 32.60 -9.10 -7.63
N LEU A 100 31.43 -9.67 -7.97
CA LEU A 100 31.25 -11.14 -8.09
C LEU A 100 31.33 -11.66 -9.53
N PHE A 101 31.59 -10.80 -10.53
CA PHE A 101 31.73 -11.21 -11.94
C PHE A 101 33.14 -11.10 -12.51
N CYS A 102 34.16 -10.66 -11.75
CA CYS A 102 35.45 -10.33 -12.35
C CYS A 102 36.70 -11.09 -11.89
N PHE A 103 36.71 -11.94 -10.85
CA PHE A 103 37.94 -12.65 -10.48
C PHE A 103 37.70 -14.12 -10.06
N GLN A 104 37.85 -14.98 -11.07
CA GLN A 104 37.92 -16.44 -11.05
C GLN A 104 39.35 -16.89 -10.64
N PRO A 105 39.62 -18.18 -10.35
CA PRO A 105 39.71 -19.22 -11.39
C PRO A 105 38.73 -20.40 -11.26
#